data_AF-B7G4G1-F1
#
_entry.id   AF-B7G4G1-F1
#
_cell.length_a   1.000
_cell.length_b   1.000
_cell.length_c   1.000
_cell.angle_alpha   90.00
_cell.angle_beta   90.00
_cell.angle_gamma   90.00
#
_symmetry.space_group_name_H-M   'P 1'
#
loop_
_entity.id
_entity.type
_entity.pdbx_description
1 polymer ?
#
loop_
_entity_poly.entity_id
_entity_poly.type
_entity_poly.pdbx_seq_one_letter_code
_entity_poly.pdbx_strand_id
1 'polypeptide(L)' 'ALIFSHAFCSFVACPPQQKNTCAHNSTHKAHANGIKKAKRSKFVSTKGMDPKFLRNQKFAKKYNGTKRRHDDE' A
#
# COMPACT_ATOMS: atom_id res chain seq x y z
N ALA A 1 23.52 -40.16 59.52
CA ALA A 1 22.76 -38.94 59.16
C ALA A 1 23.35 -38.38 57.87
N LEU A 2 22.77 -38.74 56.73
CA LEU A 2 23.20 -38.29 55.41
C LEU A 2 22.66 -36.87 55.20
N ILE A 3 23.52 -35.86 55.36
CA ILE A 3 23.20 -34.50 54.94
C ILE A 3 23.38 -34.47 53.42
N PHE A 4 22.35 -34.92 52.69
CA PHE A 4 22.23 -34.68 51.26
C PHE A 4 22.03 -33.19 51.06
N SER A 5 23.16 -32.48 50.96
CA SER A 5 23.24 -31.10 50.51
C SER A 5 22.70 -31.05 49.08
N HIS A 6 21.39 -30.86 48.95
CA HIS A 6 20.77 -30.51 47.68
C HIS A 6 21.16 -29.07 47.42
N ALA A 7 22.32 -28.90 46.78
CA ALA A 7 22.62 -27.71 46.02
C ALA A 7 21.53 -27.59 44.93
N PHE A 8 20.46 -26.86 45.27
CA PHE A 8 19.55 -26.27 44.29
C PHE A 8 20.39 -25.27 43.48
N CYS A 9 21.13 -25.81 42.51
CA CYS A 9 21.74 -25.02 41.47
C CYS A 9 20.56 -24.46 40.67
N SER A 10 20.18 -23.22 40.97
CA SER A 10 19.23 -22.45 40.19
C SER A 10 19.77 -22.33 38.78
N PHE A 11 19.38 -23.29 37.93
CA PHE A 11 19.63 -23.29 36.51
C PHE A 11 18.80 -22.14 35.96
N VAL A 12 19.37 -20.93 35.92
CA VAL A 12 18.81 -19.81 35.17
C VAL A 12 18.91 -20.23 33.70
N ALA A 13 17.87 -20.92 33.25
CA ALA A 13 17.66 -21.21 31.86
C ALA A 13 17.40 -19.85 31.17
N CYS A 14 18.39 -19.39 30.38
CA CYS A 14 18.16 -18.32 29.43
C CYS A 14 17.05 -18.79 28.47
N PRO A 15 15.93 -18.05 28.34
CA PRO A 15 14.85 -18.45 27.46
C PRO A 15 15.39 -18.54 26.02
N PRO A 16 15.10 -19.62 25.28
CA PRO A 16 15.56 -19.74 23.90
C PRO A 16 15.01 -18.57 23.09
N GLN A 17 15.90 -17.69 22.65
CA GLN A 17 15.52 -16.56 21.81
C GLN A 17 15.23 -17.10 20.41
N GLN A 18 13.95 -17.12 20.06
CA GLN A 18 13.49 -17.43 18.71
C GLN A 18 13.71 -16.23 17.78
N LYS A 19 13.77 -16.45 16.48
CA LYS A 19 13.93 -15.36 15.51
C LYS A 19 12.61 -14.59 15.39
N ASN A 20 12.65 -13.29 15.67
CA ASN A 20 11.45 -12.46 15.81
C ASN A 20 10.82 -12.08 14.46
N THR A 21 11.61 -12.07 13.36
CA THR A 21 11.15 -11.72 12.00
C THR A 21 11.94 -12.51 10.95
N CYS A 22 11.31 -12.83 9.82
CA CYS A 22 11.97 -13.50 8.70
C CYS A 22 11.28 -13.15 7.37
N ALA A 23 12.03 -12.60 6.41
CA ALA A 23 11.53 -12.24 5.08
C ALA A 23 11.68 -13.37 4.03
N HIS A 24 12.23 -14.52 4.41
CA HIS A 24 12.66 -15.58 3.49
C HIS A 24 11.53 -16.12 2.60
N ASN A 25 10.32 -16.23 3.13
CA ASN A 25 9.17 -16.77 2.40
C ASN A 25 8.27 -15.67 1.80
N SER A 26 8.60 -14.40 2.01
CA SER A 26 7.75 -13.29 1.55
C SER A 26 7.76 -13.18 0.02
N THR A 27 8.94 -13.37 -0.59
CA THR A 27 9.10 -13.35 -2.05
C THR A 27 8.38 -14.53 -2.69
N HIS A 28 8.59 -15.75 -2.18
CA HIS A 28 7.96 -16.96 -2.70
C HIS A 28 6.42 -16.87 -2.66
N LYS A 29 5.84 -16.39 -1.56
CA LYS A 29 4.39 -16.15 -1.43
C LYS A 29 3.87 -15.04 -2.38
N ALA A 30 4.63 -13.96 -2.56
CA ALA A 30 4.25 -12.89 -3.49
C ALA A 30 4.24 -13.36 -4.96
N HIS A 31 5.16 -14.25 -5.33
CA HIS A 31 5.22 -14.81 -6.68
C HIS A 31 4.18 -15.91 -6.93
N ALA A 32 3.70 -16.62 -5.89
CA ALA A 32 2.67 -17.66 -6.03
C ALA A 32 1.35 -17.13 -6.64
N ASN A 33 0.93 -15.91 -6.27
CA ASN A 33 -0.25 -15.24 -6.82
C ASN A 33 0.08 -14.29 -7.99
N GLY A 34 1.37 -14.15 -8.32
CA GLY A 34 1.90 -13.16 -9.24
C GLY A 34 1.86 -11.73 -8.70
N ILE A 35 2.94 -10.97 -8.91
CA ILE A 35 2.99 -9.54 -8.59
C ILE A 35 2.19 -8.77 -9.64
N LYS A 36 0.94 -8.44 -9.33
CA LYS A 36 0.02 -7.74 -10.25
C LYS A 36 0.35 -6.24 -10.30
N LYS A 37 0.49 -5.70 -11.50
CA LYS A 37 0.59 -4.25 -11.72
C LYS A 37 -0.78 -3.59 -11.53
N ALA A 38 -0.79 -2.31 -11.15
CA ALA A 38 -2.03 -1.52 -11.11
C ALA A 38 -2.71 -1.52 -12.50
N LYS A 39 -4.04 -1.67 -12.51
CA LYS A 39 -4.82 -1.71 -13.75
C LYS A 39 -4.76 -0.36 -14.45
N ARG A 40 -4.38 -0.35 -15.74
CA ARG A 40 -4.47 0.84 -16.59
C ARG A 40 -5.90 0.94 -17.14
N SER A 41 -6.64 1.97 -16.74
CA SER A 41 -7.92 2.35 -17.34
C SER A 41 -7.73 3.41 -18.43
N LYS A 42 -8.70 3.54 -19.35
CA LYS A 42 -8.70 4.58 -20.39
C LYS A 42 -8.67 6.00 -19.81
N PHE A 43 -9.27 6.18 -18.64
CA PHE A 43 -9.29 7.45 -17.91
C PHE A 43 -8.68 7.25 -16.53
N VAL A 44 -7.68 8.06 -16.20
CA VAL A 44 -7.06 8.13 -14.88
C VAL A 44 -7.85 9.08 -13.98
N SER A 45 -7.74 8.92 -12.66
CA SER A 45 -8.34 9.86 -11.71
C SER A 45 -7.69 11.24 -11.83
N THR A 46 -8.49 12.29 -11.93
CA THR A 46 -8.03 13.68 -12.01
C THR A 46 -7.83 14.32 -10.63
N LYS A 47 -7.92 13.53 -9.55
CA LYS A 47 -7.72 14.00 -8.18
C LYS A 47 -6.25 14.38 -7.98
N GLY A 48 -6.00 15.58 -7.45
CA GLY A 48 -4.65 16.11 -7.26
C GLY A 48 -4.04 16.80 -8.49
N MET A 49 -4.77 16.92 -9.60
CA MET A 49 -4.37 17.79 -10.72
C MET A 49 -4.65 19.26 -10.40
N ASP A 50 -3.93 20.15 -11.09
CA ASP A 50 -4.08 21.60 -10.96
C ASP A 50 -5.55 22.06 -11.14
N PRO A 51 -6.14 22.71 -10.12
CA PRO A 51 -7.50 23.24 -10.21
C PRO A 51 -7.73 24.17 -11.41
N LYS A 52 -6.72 24.97 -11.84
CA LYS A 52 -6.85 25.89 -12.97
C LYS A 52 -7.03 25.13 -14.28
N PHE A 53 -6.22 24.09 -14.49
CA PHE A 53 -6.39 23.17 -15.62
C PHE A 53 -7.76 22.49 -15.64
N LEU A 54 -8.26 22.05 -14.48
CA LEU A 54 -9.57 21.38 -14.38
C LEU A 54 -10.75 22.28 -14.72
N ARG A 55 -10.70 23.55 -14.31
CA ARG A 55 -11.72 24.54 -14.68
C ARG A 55 -11.74 24.76 -16.18
N ASN A 56 -10.57 24.92 -16.81
CA ASN A 56 -10.47 25.07 -18.25
C ASN A 56 -10.98 23.84 -19.00
N GLN A 57 -10.56 22.64 -18.59
CA GLN A 57 -11.00 21.40 -19.22
C GLN A 57 -12.54 21.23 -19.14
N LYS A 58 -13.17 21.63 -18.03
CA LYS A 58 -14.63 21.62 -17.88
C LYS A 58 -15.31 22.55 -18.89
N PHE A 59 -14.81 23.77 -19.08
CA PHE A 59 -15.36 24.72 -20.06
C PHE A 59 -15.14 24.27 -21.50
N ALA A 60 -13.93 23.81 -21.83
CA ALA A 60 -13.63 23.28 -23.16
C ALA A 60 -14.56 22.10 -23.52
N LYS A 61 -14.71 21.11 -22.63
CA LYS A 61 -15.63 19.98 -22.86
C LYS A 61 -17.09 20.43 -23.05
N LYS A 62 -17.51 21.51 -22.39
CA LYS A 62 -18.88 22.05 -22.48
C LYS A 62 -19.14 22.74 -23.84
N TYR A 63 -18.18 23.51 -24.34
CA TYR A 63 -18.37 24.39 -25.51
C TYR A 63 -17.70 23.90 -26.80
N ASN A 64 -16.90 22.83 -26.77
CA ASN A 64 -16.25 22.29 -27.97
C ASN A 64 -17.23 21.69 -29.00
N GLY A 65 -18.47 21.38 -28.62
CA GLY A 65 -19.48 20.81 -29.53
C GLY A 65 -20.78 21.63 -29.64
N THR A 66 -20.95 22.65 -28.80
CA THR A 66 -22.07 23.58 -28.89
C THR A 66 -21.53 24.89 -29.45
N LYS A 67 -21.88 25.24 -30.71
CA LYS A 67 -21.68 26.60 -31.20
C LYS A 67 -22.29 27.53 -30.14
N ARG A 68 -21.53 28.54 -29.67
CA ARG A 68 -22.13 29.59 -28.84
C ARG A 68 -23.31 30.12 -29.64
N ARG A 69 -24.52 30.06 -29.08
CA ARG A 69 -25.65 30.76 -29.70
C ARG A 69 -25.23 32.23 -29.73
N HIS A 70 -25.06 32.75 -30.94
CA HIS A 70 -25.00 34.18 -31.12
C HIS A 70 -26.48 34.57 -31.07
N ASP A 71 -26.90 35.13 -29.95
CA ASP A 71 -28.22 35.73 -29.86
C ASP A 71 -28.08 37.04 -30.65
N ASP A 72 -28.46 36.98 -31.93
CA ASP A 72 -28.51 38.17 -32.79
C ASP A 72 -29.66 39.05 -32.28
N GLU A 73 -29.29 40.22 -31.74
CA GLU A 73 -30.18 41.31 -31.33
C GLU A 73 -30.94 41.90 -32.53
#